data_AF-A0A0P0XPS2-F1
#
_entry.id   AF-A0A0P0XPS2-F1
#
_cell.length_a   1.000
_cell.length_b   1.000
_cell.length_c   1.000
_cell.angle_alpha   90.00
_cell.angle_beta   90.00
_cell.angle_gamma   90.00
#
_symmetry.space_group_name_H-M   'P 1'
#
loop_
_entity.id
_entity.type
_entity.pdbx_description
1 polymer ?
#
loop_
_entity_poly.entity_id
_entity_poly.type
_entity_poly.pdbx_seq_one_letter_code
_entity_poly.pdbx_strand_id
1 'polypeptide(L)'
;MASSRAIEEELETVGDDRISALPDDILLQILERLDLPMAIRTSTLSRRWLQLPRLLSHLIIDITHFMPAPPRRAVNFNVDQIMAAYTAAVNNLLLSSPSSSNSNTRRIIK
;
A
#
# COMPACT_ATOMS: atom_id res chain seq x y z
N MET A 1 -11.11 -8.17 -50.49
CA MET A 1 -11.28 -7.28 -49.31
C MET A 1 -11.46 -8.04 -47.98
N ALA A 2 -11.07 -9.31 -47.88
CA ALA A 2 -11.27 -10.13 -46.66
C ALA A 2 -9.96 -10.49 -45.90
N SER A 3 -8.81 -9.96 -46.32
CA SER A 3 -7.50 -10.40 -45.79
C SER A 3 -6.95 -9.56 -44.63
N SER A 4 -7.60 -8.45 -44.27
CA SER A 4 -7.12 -7.55 -43.20
C SER A 4 -7.89 -7.68 -41.89
N ARG A 5 -9.08 -8.29 -41.90
CA ARG A 5 -9.96 -8.33 -40.73
C ARG A 5 -9.61 -9.45 -39.74
N ALA A 6 -8.89 -10.48 -40.20
CA ALA A 6 -8.48 -11.59 -39.34
C ALA A 6 -7.29 -11.23 -38.42
N ILE A 7 -6.45 -10.27 -38.81
CA ILE A 7 -5.30 -9.84 -37.99
C ILE A 7 -5.70 -8.87 -36.87
N GLU A 8 -6.86 -8.24 -36.96
CA GLU A 8 -7.35 -7.31 -35.93
C GLU A 8 -7.98 -8.04 -34.74
N GLU A 9 -8.49 -9.26 -34.93
CA GLU A 9 -9.18 -10.00 -33.86
C GLU A 9 -8.22 -10.70 -32.89
N GLU A 10 -6.92 -10.78 -33.21
CA GLU A 10 -5.93 -11.49 -32.39
C GLU A 10 -5.14 -10.56 -31.43
N LEU A 11 -5.48 -9.26 -31.36
CA LEU A 11 -4.78 -8.27 -30.51
C LEU A 11 -5.66 -7.69 -29.39
N GLU A 12 -6.72 -8.37 -28.95
CA GLU A 12 -7.58 -7.88 -27.86
C GLU A 12 -7.62 -8.80 -26.63
N THR A 13 -6.53 -9.50 -26.35
CA THR A 13 -6.28 -10.03 -25.00
C THR A 13 -5.21 -9.22 -24.27
N VAL A 14 -5.05 -7.93 -24.61
CA VAL A 14 -4.25 -6.99 -23.81
C VAL A 14 -4.70 -7.14 -22.37
N GLY A 15 -3.85 -7.82 -21.60
CA GLY A 15 -4.18 -8.59 -20.41
C GLY A 15 -5.31 -8.00 -19.57
N ASP A 16 -6.53 -8.47 -19.83
CA ASP A 16 -7.64 -8.28 -18.90
C ASP A 16 -7.17 -8.82 -17.55
N ASP A 17 -7.15 -7.97 -16.53
CA ASP A 17 -6.59 -8.31 -15.22
C ASP A 17 -7.53 -9.29 -14.52
N ARG A 18 -7.38 -10.56 -14.87
CA ARG A 18 -8.22 -11.67 -14.41
C ARG A 18 -8.20 -11.82 -12.89
N ILE A 19 -7.13 -11.39 -12.23
CA ILE A 19 -7.03 -11.45 -10.78
C ILE A 19 -7.87 -10.33 -10.19
N SER A 20 -7.73 -9.08 -10.66
CA SER A 20 -8.58 -7.98 -10.22
C SER A 20 -10.06 -8.13 -10.59
N ALA A 21 -10.40 -9.02 -11.53
CA ALA A 21 -11.79 -9.37 -11.86
C ALA A 21 -12.45 -10.28 -10.81
N LEU A 22 -11.69 -10.92 -9.92
CA LEU A 22 -12.24 -11.77 -8.86
C LEU A 22 -13.12 -10.97 -7.88
N PRO A 23 -14.11 -11.58 -7.23
CA PRO A 23 -14.91 -10.96 -6.16
C PRO A 23 -14.06 -10.46 -4.97
N ASP A 24 -14.54 -9.42 -4.26
CA ASP A 24 -13.76 -8.77 -3.17
C ASP A 24 -13.42 -9.73 -2.04
N ASP A 25 -14.30 -10.67 -1.73
CA ASP A 25 -14.10 -11.71 -0.72
C ASP A 25 -12.94 -12.66 -1.08
N ILE A 26 -12.74 -12.94 -2.36
CA ILE A 26 -11.59 -13.74 -2.82
C ILE A 26 -10.30 -12.92 -2.75
N LEU A 27 -10.35 -11.65 -3.14
CA LEU A 27 -9.21 -10.74 -3.06
C LEU A 27 -8.77 -10.51 -1.60
N LEU A 28 -9.73 -10.39 -0.69
CA LEU A 28 -9.48 -10.30 0.75
C LEU A 28 -8.82 -11.56 1.27
N GLN A 29 -9.31 -12.75 0.88
CA GLN A 29 -8.67 -14.02 1.27
C GLN A 29 -7.23 -14.14 0.75
N ILE A 30 -6.89 -13.52 -0.38
CA ILE A 30 -5.50 -13.45 -0.86
C ILE A 30 -4.68 -12.55 0.07
N LEU A 31 -5.19 -11.35 0.37
CA LEU A 31 -4.49 -10.39 1.24
C LEU A 31 -4.34 -10.91 2.68
N GLU A 32 -5.32 -11.62 3.23
CA GLU A 32 -5.27 -12.23 4.57
C GLU A 32 -4.19 -13.32 4.70
N ARG A 33 -3.75 -13.89 3.58
CA ARG A 33 -2.65 -14.89 3.54
C ARG A 33 -1.27 -14.24 3.47
N LEU A 34 -1.18 -12.94 3.27
CA LEU A 34 0.05 -12.19 3.19
C LEU A 34 0.37 -11.54 4.53
N ASP A 35 1.65 -11.32 4.81
CA ASP A 35 2.01 -10.37 5.86
C ASP A 35 1.55 -8.96 5.47
N LEU A 36 1.44 -8.07 6.46
CA LEU A 36 0.86 -6.76 6.21
C LEU A 36 1.63 -5.93 5.17
N PRO A 37 2.97 -5.88 5.19
CA PRO A 37 3.74 -5.17 4.15
C PRO A 37 3.51 -5.72 2.75
N MET A 38 3.46 -7.05 2.60
CA MET A 38 3.14 -7.67 1.31
C MET A 38 1.70 -7.38 0.91
N ALA A 39 0.74 -7.43 1.84
CA ALA A 39 -0.65 -7.08 1.56
C ALA A 39 -0.78 -5.61 1.08
N ILE A 40 -0.07 -4.67 1.72
CA ILE A 40 -0.04 -3.27 1.29
C ILE A 40 0.59 -3.15 -0.11
N ARG A 41 1.71 -3.83 -0.38
CA ARG A 41 2.33 -3.82 -1.71
C ARG A 41 1.41 -4.41 -2.77
N THR A 42 0.81 -5.56 -2.51
CA THR A 42 -0.15 -6.21 -3.39
C THR A 42 -1.40 -5.34 -3.60
N SER A 43 -1.76 -4.51 -2.62
CA SER A 43 -2.88 -3.58 -2.79
C SER A 43 -2.67 -2.52 -3.88
N THR A 44 -1.43 -2.34 -4.36
CA THR A 44 -1.11 -1.41 -5.46
C THR A 44 -1.37 -1.96 -6.85
N LEU A 45 -1.75 -3.25 -6.99
CA LEU A 45 -2.02 -3.86 -8.30
C LEU A 45 -3.17 -3.18 -9.05
N SER A 46 -4.20 -2.71 -8.34
CA SER A 46 -5.31 -1.96 -8.92
C SER A 46 -5.97 -1.07 -7.88
N ARG A 47 -6.68 -0.03 -8.34
CA ARG A 47 -7.41 0.92 -7.48
C ARG A 47 -8.43 0.24 -6.58
N ARG A 48 -8.97 -0.91 -7.02
CA ARG A 48 -9.90 -1.72 -6.25
C ARG A 48 -9.20 -2.34 -5.04
N TRP A 49 -7.99 -2.87 -5.23
CA TRP A 49 -7.24 -3.50 -4.15
C TRP A 49 -6.79 -2.51 -3.08
N LEU A 50 -6.51 -1.25 -3.43
CA LEU A 50 -6.07 -0.22 -2.48
C LEU A 50 -7.00 -0.04 -1.27
N GLN A 51 -8.29 -0.37 -1.42
CA GLN A 51 -9.30 -0.21 -0.37
C GLN A 51 -9.42 -1.47 0.51
N LEU A 52 -8.95 -2.62 0.03
CA LEU A 52 -9.14 -3.92 0.67
C LEU A 52 -8.33 -4.13 1.97
N PRO A 53 -7.08 -3.63 2.12
CA PRO A 53 -6.34 -3.79 3.38
C PRO A 53 -7.08 -3.25 4.61
N ARG A 54 -8.00 -2.29 4.43
CA ARG A 54 -8.84 -1.73 5.50
C ARG A 54 -9.96 -2.66 5.96
N LEU A 55 -10.30 -3.66 5.15
CA LEU A 55 -11.34 -4.65 5.42
C LEU A 55 -10.77 -5.94 6.02
N LEU A 56 -9.45 -6.03 6.19
CA LEU A 56 -8.82 -7.20 6.80
C LEU A 56 -9.26 -7.34 8.25
N SER A 57 -9.70 -8.54 8.60
CA SER A 57 -10.14 -8.89 9.95
C SER A 57 -8.97 -8.93 10.96
N HIS A 58 -7.78 -9.27 10.49
CA HIS A 58 -6.56 -9.38 11.28
C HIS A 58 -5.46 -8.47 10.71
N LEU A 59 -5.16 -7.39 11.44
CA LEU A 59 -4.23 -6.36 11.02
C LEU A 59 -3.09 -6.20 12.02
N ILE A 60 -2.00 -6.94 11.83
CA ILE A 60 -0.80 -6.85 12.68
C ILE A 60 0.23 -5.93 12.04
N ILE A 61 0.38 -4.72 12.58
CA ILE A 61 1.38 -3.75 12.12
C ILE A 61 2.62 -3.88 13.00
N ASP A 62 3.64 -4.57 12.50
CA ASP A 62 4.92 -4.68 13.21
C ASP A 62 5.83 -3.48 12.89
N ILE A 63 6.42 -2.89 13.94
CA ILE A 63 7.42 -1.83 13.83
C ILE A 63 8.69 -2.31 13.11
N THR A 64 8.99 -3.61 13.11
CA THR A 64 10.14 -4.19 12.42
C THR A 64 10.12 -3.91 10.91
N HIS A 65 8.94 -3.75 10.32
CA HIS A 65 8.78 -3.40 8.91
C HIS A 65 9.21 -1.96 8.57
N PHE A 66 9.34 -1.10 9.59
CA PHE A 66 9.79 0.28 9.46
C PHE A 66 11.25 0.46 9.89
N MET A 67 11.89 -0.58 10.41
CA MET A 67 13.32 -0.55 10.69
C MET A 67 14.10 -0.55 9.37
N PRO A 68 15.15 0.28 9.26
CA PRO A 68 16.03 0.21 8.10
C PRO A 68 16.69 -1.18 8.07
N ALA A 69 16.85 -1.72 6.86
CA ALA A 69 17.59 -2.96 6.67
C ALA A 69 18.96 -2.86 7.38
N PRO A 70 19.43 -3.94 8.02
CA PRO A 70 20.67 -3.92 8.80
C PRO A 70 21.79 -3.39 7.90
N PRO A 71 22.39 -2.25 8.24
CA PRO A 71 23.34 -1.64 7.34
C PRO A 71 24.64 -2.47 7.34
N ARG A 72 25.34 -2.53 6.21
CA ARG A 72 26.69 -3.14 6.13
C ARG A 72 27.70 -2.47 7.08
N ARG A 73 27.35 -1.29 7.61
CA ARG A 73 28.10 -0.50 8.60
C ARG A 73 27.11 -0.02 9.64
N ALA A 74 27.43 -0.10 10.94
CA ALA A 74 26.54 0.39 11.99
C ALA A 74 26.12 1.85 11.72
N VAL A 75 24.83 2.07 11.46
CA VAL A 75 24.21 3.39 11.45
C VAL A 75 23.31 3.44 12.68
N ASN A 76 23.32 4.54 13.41
CA ASN A 76 22.42 4.71 14.54
C ASN A 76 20.98 4.75 14.02
N PHE A 77 20.12 3.88 14.54
CA PHE A 77 18.70 3.89 14.25
C PHE A 77 18.07 5.15 14.85
N ASN A 78 17.32 5.90 14.06
CA ASN A 78 16.53 7.02 14.54
C ASN A 78 15.10 6.54 14.84
N VAL A 79 14.78 6.35 16.12
CA VAL A 79 13.46 5.90 16.57
C VAL A 79 12.35 6.87 16.15
N ASP A 80 12.61 8.18 16.15
CA ASP A 80 11.60 9.19 15.78
C ASP A 80 11.20 9.04 14.30
N GLN A 81 12.17 8.76 13.43
CA GLN A 81 11.90 8.52 12.00
C GLN A 81 11.08 7.25 11.78
N ILE A 82 11.42 6.17 12.49
CA ILE A 82 10.71 4.89 12.42
C ILE A 82 9.27 5.08 12.91
N MET A 83 9.09 5.75 14.04
CA MET A 83 7.78 6.05 14.61
C MET A 83 6.96 6.99 13.73
N ALA A 84 7.58 7.96 13.06
CA ALA A 84 6.90 8.83 12.11
C ALA A 84 6.39 8.05 10.90
N ALA A 85 7.21 7.15 10.34
CA ALA A 85 6.81 6.28 9.22
C ALA A 85 5.69 5.31 9.62
N TYR A 86 5.82 4.68 10.79
CA TYR A 86 4.77 3.84 11.38
C TYR A 86 3.47 4.63 11.55
N THR A 87 3.53 5.81 12.15
CA THR A 87 2.36 6.68 12.38
C THR A 87 1.70 7.09 11.07
N ALA A 88 2.48 7.42 10.05
CA ALA A 88 1.94 7.76 8.73
C ALA A 88 1.21 6.55 8.10
N ALA A 89 1.79 5.35 8.19
CA ALA A 89 1.17 4.13 7.68
C ALA A 89 -0.12 3.78 8.43
N VAL A 90 -0.09 3.85 9.77
CA VAL A 90 -1.27 3.61 10.62
C VAL A 90 -2.37 4.62 10.32
N ASN A 91 -2.06 5.92 10.19
CA ASN A 91 -3.06 6.91 9.82
C ASN A 91 -3.62 6.63 8.44
N ASN A 92 -2.79 6.41 7.42
CA ASN A 92 -3.27 6.09 6.07
C ASN A 92 -4.18 4.85 6.02
N LEU A 93 -4.03 3.92 6.97
CA LEU A 93 -4.80 2.70 7.04
C LEU A 93 -6.07 2.84 7.88
N LEU A 94 -5.96 3.41 9.09
CA LEU A 94 -7.04 3.52 10.06
C LEU A 94 -7.86 4.80 9.93
N LEU A 95 -7.22 5.92 9.61
CA LEU A 95 -7.76 7.26 9.76
C LEU A 95 -7.40 8.12 8.54
N SER A 96 -8.33 8.29 7.60
CA SER A 96 -8.24 9.36 6.59
C SER A 96 -8.39 10.77 7.21
N SER A 97 -8.02 10.95 8.49
CA SER A 97 -8.13 12.19 9.24
C SER A 97 -6.72 12.77 9.46
N PRO A 98 -6.38 13.91 8.85
CA PRO A 98 -5.11 14.58 9.07
C PRO A 98 -5.07 15.10 10.51
N SER A 99 -4.53 14.31 11.44
CA SER A 99 -4.28 14.79 12.79
C SER A 99 -3.20 15.87 12.72
N SER A 100 -3.67 17.10 12.81
CA SER A 100 -2.95 18.36 12.87
C SER A 100 -1.81 18.32 13.88
N SER A 101 -0.60 17.91 13.44
CA SER A 101 0.61 18.05 14.24
C SER A 101 1.05 19.52 14.23
N ASN A 102 0.47 20.27 15.16
CA ASN A 102 0.79 21.65 15.50
C ASN A 102 2.28 21.84 15.83
N SER A 103 3.11 22.25 14.87
CA SER A 103 4.38 22.90 15.18
C SER A 103 4.15 24.41 15.38
N ASN A 104 3.90 24.74 16.64
CA ASN A 104 3.76 26.07 17.21
C ASN A 104 4.90 27.05 16.83
N THR A 105 4.48 28.29 16.55
CA THR A 105 4.98 29.53 17.19
C THR A 105 6.50 29.76 17.28
N ARG A 106 7.05 30.46 16.27
CA ARG A 106 8.17 31.42 16.42
C ARG A 106 7.80 32.65 15.59
N ARG A 107 7.11 33.66 16.12
CA ARG A 107 7.57 34.69 17.07
C ARG A 107 8.91 35.30 16.67
N ILE A 108 8.91 36.22 15.71
CA ILE A 108 9.78 37.40 15.74
C ILE A 108 8.94 38.59 15.27
N ILE A 109 8.40 39.29 16.26
CA ILE A 109 7.94 40.67 16.14
C ILE A 109 9.22 41.51 16.08
N LYS A 110 9.45 42.23 14.99
CA LYS A 110 10.30 43.40 14.89
C LYS A 110 9.73 44.34 13.85
#